data_AF-A0A7Z9QYP7-F1
#
_entry.id   AF-A0A7Z9QYP7-F1
#
_cell.length_a   1.000
_cell.length_b   1.000
_cell.length_c   1.000
_cell.angle_alpha   90.00
_cell.angle_beta   90.00
_cell.angle_gamma   90.00
#
_symmetry.space_group_name_H-M   'P 1'
#
loop_
_entity.id
_entity.type
_entity.pdbx_description
1 polymer ?
#
loop_
_entity_poly.entity_id
_entity_poly.type
_entity_poly.pdbx_seq_one_letter_code
_entity_poly.pdbx_strand_id
1 'polypeptide(L)'
;MNAHLHLMESFTSYYRVNPNPVARQRLIELILIQSNTTFRKRVGGCTDKYQSDWTPITGAEYDRISYGHDIENIWLLIKACDAINLSHYLFLDLYQTIL
;
A
#
# COMPACT_ATOMS: atom_id res chain seq x y z
N MET A 1 6.32 -4.92 -3.09
CA MET A 1 5.00 -4.73 -2.46
C MET A 1 4.89 -5.45 -1.11
N ASN A 2 4.93 -6.79 -1.07
CA ASN A 2 4.62 -7.59 0.13
C ASN A 2 5.35 -7.15 1.44
N ALA A 3 6.67 -6.98 1.45
CA ALA A 3 7.36 -6.53 2.68
C ALA A 3 6.85 -5.17 3.22
N HIS A 4 6.50 -4.24 2.32
CA HIS A 4 5.95 -2.95 2.71
C HIS A 4 4.48 -3.06 3.17
N LEU A 5 3.77 -4.12 2.77
CA LEU A 5 2.37 -4.37 3.14
C LEU A 5 2.30 -4.72 4.63
N HIS A 6 3.11 -5.68 5.05
CA HIS A 6 3.19 -6.07 6.45
C HIS A 6 3.89 -5.03 7.34
N LEU A 7 4.77 -4.19 6.78
CA LEU A 7 5.22 -2.99 7.51
C LEU A 7 4.05 -2.02 7.73
N MET A 8 3.21 -1.75 6.73
CA MET A 8 2.03 -0.89 6.89
C MET A 8 1.07 -1.44 7.95
N GLU A 9 0.81 -2.75 7.92
CA GLU A 9 0.00 -3.45 8.93
C GLU A 9 0.58 -3.29 10.34
N SER A 10 1.88 -3.54 10.51
CA SER A 10 2.57 -3.46 11.79
C SER A 10 2.60 -2.03 12.33
N PHE A 11 2.93 -1.04 11.48
CA PHE A 11 2.94 0.37 11.86
C PHE A 11 1.55 0.89 12.18
N THR A 12 0.51 0.42 11.50
CA THR A 12 -0.89 0.72 11.83
C THR A 12 -1.23 0.24 13.24
N SER A 13 -0.87 -0.99 13.56
CA SER A 13 -1.12 -1.58 14.89
C SER A 13 -0.32 -0.87 15.98
N TYR A 14 0.95 -0.58 15.73
CA TYR A 14 1.80 0.17 16.65
C TYR A 14 1.28 1.59 16.90
N TYR A 15 0.91 2.33 15.86
CA TYR A 15 0.43 3.71 15.99
C TYR A 15 -0.86 3.80 16.81
N ARG A 16 -1.77 2.83 16.68
CA ARG A 16 -3.02 2.78 17.46
C ARG A 16 -2.78 2.71 18.96
N VAL A 17 -1.76 1.99 19.41
CA VAL A 17 -1.44 1.84 20.84
C VAL A 17 -0.43 2.87 21.32
N ASN A 18 0.37 3.43 20.40
CA ASN A 18 1.36 4.45 20.69
C ASN A 18 1.38 5.50 19.57
N PRO A 19 0.63 6.62 19.72
CA PRO A 19 0.50 7.68 18.71
C PRO A 19 1.78 8.53 18.50
N ASN A 20 2.90 7.88 18.28
CA ASN A 20 4.20 8.49 18.08
C ASN A 20 4.24 9.26 16.73
N PRO A 21 4.71 10.53 16.71
CA PRO A 21 4.77 11.31 15.48
C PRO A 21 5.63 10.72 14.36
N VAL A 22 6.75 10.06 14.70
CA VAL A 22 7.62 9.38 13.74
C VAL A 22 6.90 8.18 13.13
N ALA A 23 6.19 7.39 13.95
CA ALA A 23 5.40 6.26 13.44
C ALA A 23 4.27 6.73 12.52
N ARG A 24 3.62 7.86 12.84
CA ARG A 24 2.64 8.48 11.93
C ARG A 24 3.26 8.80 10.58
N GLN A 25 4.44 9.41 10.57
CA GLN A 25 5.14 9.79 9.34
C GLN A 25 5.52 8.55 8.50
N ARG A 26 6.06 7.50 9.13
CA ARG A 26 6.37 6.25 8.44
C ARG A 26 5.12 5.55 7.92
N LEU A 27 4.02 5.59 8.65
CA LEU A 27 2.76 5.03 8.19
C LEU A 27 2.21 5.78 6.96
N ILE A 28 2.34 7.11 6.91
CA ILE A 28 2.00 7.90 5.71
C ILE A 28 2.86 7.47 4.52
N GLU A 29 4.17 7.31 4.70
CA GLU A 29 5.08 6.84 3.64
C GLU A 29 4.65 5.46 3.11
N LEU A 30 4.33 4.53 4.01
CA LEU A 30 3.88 3.19 3.65
C LEU A 30 2.53 3.19 2.92
N ILE A 31 1.58 4.02 3.35
CA ILE A 31 0.31 4.23 2.64
C ILE A 31 0.58 4.69 1.22
N LEU A 32 1.43 5.72 1.03
CA LEU A 32 1.73 6.26 -0.30
C LEU A 32 2.45 5.26 -1.20
N ILE A 33 3.40 4.50 -0.65
CA ILE A 33 4.07 3.41 -1.37
C ILE A 33 3.02 2.40 -1.85
N GLN A 34 2.11 1.99 -0.97
CA GLN A 34 1.13 0.96 -1.31
C GLN A 34 0.01 1.44 -2.24
N SER A 35 -0.37 2.71 -2.18
CA SER A 35 -1.45 3.25 -3.00
C SER A 35 -0.98 3.79 -4.36
N ASN A 36 0.29 4.21 -4.49
CA ASN A 36 0.79 4.90 -5.68
C ASN A 36 2.04 4.26 -6.30
N THR A 37 2.95 3.71 -5.51
CA THR A 37 4.18 3.08 -6.04
C THR A 37 3.94 1.64 -6.44
N THR A 38 3.17 0.88 -5.65
CA THR A 38 2.88 -0.55 -5.90
C THR A 38 1.66 -0.76 -6.78
N PHE A 39 0.56 -0.05 -6.50
CA PHE A 39 -0.70 -0.20 -7.21
C PHE A 39 -0.65 0.39 -8.63
N ARG A 40 -1.15 -0.36 -9.62
CA ARG A 40 -1.20 0.06 -11.03
C ARG A 40 -2.64 0.43 -11.39
N LYS A 41 -2.95 1.72 -11.34
CA LYS A 41 -4.31 2.28 -11.59
C LYS A 41 -4.89 2.03 -13.00
N ARG A 42 -4.09 1.54 -13.95
CA ARG A 42 -4.58 1.11 -15.28
C ARG A 42 -4.93 -0.38 -15.34
N VAL A 43 -4.40 -1.17 -14.40
CA VAL A 43 -4.49 -2.63 -14.40
C VAL A 43 -5.35 -3.13 -13.23
N GLY A 44 -5.45 -2.36 -12.14
CA GLY A 44 -6.21 -2.74 -10.95
C GLY A 44 -5.51 -3.75 -10.04
N GLY A 45 -4.19 -3.87 -10.13
CA GLY A 45 -3.39 -4.77 -9.29
C GLY A 45 -2.02 -4.19 -8.95
N CYS A 46 -1.30 -4.82 -8.03
CA CYS A 46 0.03 -4.37 -7.62
C CYS A 46 1.15 -5.03 -8.42
N THR A 47 2.22 -4.28 -8.65
CA THR A 47 3.52 -4.87 -9.01
C THR A 47 4.23 -5.33 -7.74
N ASP A 48 4.73 -6.56 -7.72
CA ASP A 48 5.32 -7.14 -6.51
C ASP A 48 6.80 -6.81 -6.31
N LYS A 49 7.58 -6.80 -7.39
CA LYS A 49 9.06 -6.77 -7.36
C LYS A 49 9.62 -5.54 -8.04
N TYR A 50 10.68 -5.01 -7.44
CA TYR A 50 11.29 -3.74 -7.81
C TYR A 50 12.80 -3.83 -7.63
N GLN A 51 13.52 -3.04 -8.43
CA GLN A 51 14.89 -2.66 -8.16
C GLN A 51 14.95 -1.65 -6.99
N SER A 52 16.15 -1.37 -6.48
CA SER A 52 16.34 -0.45 -5.34
C SER A 52 15.89 0.98 -5.61
N ASP A 53 15.80 1.38 -6.88
CA ASP A 53 15.33 2.69 -7.33
C ASP A 53 13.81 2.73 -7.62
N TRP A 54 13.07 1.68 -7.23
CA TRP A 54 11.64 1.50 -7.54
C TRP A 54 11.30 1.30 -9.02
N THR A 55 12.27 1.00 -9.88
CA THR A 55 11.98 0.48 -11.21
C THR A 55 11.32 -0.90 -11.10
N PRO A 56 10.13 -1.12 -11.69
CA PRO A 56 9.48 -2.43 -11.74
C PRO A 56 10.38 -3.48 -12.38
N ILE A 57 10.48 -4.66 -11.78
CA ILE A 57 11.10 -5.81 -12.45
C ILE A 57 10.03 -6.47 -13.33
N THR A 58 10.32 -6.64 -14.61
CA THR A 58 9.40 -7.20 -15.61
C THR A 58 9.90 -8.53 -16.18
N GLY A 59 9.02 -9.27 -16.86
CA GLY A 59 9.29 -10.58 -17.47
C GLY A 59 8.33 -11.67 -16.97
N ALA A 60 8.25 -12.80 -17.67
CA ALA A 60 7.25 -13.86 -17.40
C ALA A 60 7.23 -14.41 -15.95
N GLU A 61 8.33 -14.29 -15.23
CA GLU A 61 8.42 -14.65 -13.81
C GLU A 61 7.81 -13.59 -12.88
N TYR A 62 7.90 -12.31 -13.25
CA TYR A 62 7.60 -11.14 -12.41
C TYR A 62 6.32 -10.41 -12.80
N ASP A 63 5.87 -10.53 -14.05
CA ASP A 63 4.63 -9.96 -14.58
C ASP A 63 3.42 -10.79 -14.11
N ARG A 64 3.28 -10.93 -12.79
CA ARG A 64 2.23 -11.70 -12.12
C ARG A 64 1.50 -10.81 -11.14
N ILE A 65 0.19 -11.04 -11.03
CA ILE A 65 -0.68 -10.36 -10.09
C ILE A 65 -1.00 -11.32 -8.94
N SER A 66 -0.83 -10.86 -7.71
CA SER A 66 -1.22 -11.60 -6.52
C SER A 66 -2.55 -11.06 -5.99
N TYR A 67 -3.65 -11.58 -6.52
CA TYR A 67 -4.99 -11.09 -6.16
C TYR A 67 -5.28 -11.15 -4.66
N GLY A 68 -4.69 -12.11 -3.94
CA GLY A 68 -4.77 -12.20 -2.49
C GLY A 68 -4.11 -11.00 -1.79
N HIS A 69 -2.87 -10.67 -2.16
CA HIS A 69 -2.22 -9.49 -1.58
C HIS A 69 -2.86 -8.18 -2.07
N ASP A 70 -3.46 -8.14 -3.27
CA ASP A 70 -4.14 -6.94 -3.77
C ASP A 70 -5.37 -6.60 -2.92
N ILE A 71 -6.25 -7.60 -2.67
CA ILE A 71 -7.40 -7.38 -1.78
C ILE A 71 -6.94 -7.10 -0.35
N GLU A 72 -5.85 -7.74 0.08
CA GLU A 72 -5.24 -7.49 1.38
C GLU A 72 -4.77 -6.04 1.53
N ASN A 73 -4.07 -5.53 0.52
CA ASN A 73 -3.58 -4.17 0.45
C ASN A 73 -4.71 -3.14 0.54
N ILE A 74 -5.83 -3.38 -0.13
CA ILE A 74 -6.98 -2.46 -0.11
C ILE A 74 -7.55 -2.32 1.30
N TRP A 75 -7.84 -3.42 2.00
CA TRP A 75 -8.41 -3.32 3.34
C TRP A 75 -7.39 -2.77 4.35
N LEU A 76 -6.11 -3.11 4.23
CA LEU A 76 -5.06 -2.55 5.09
C LEU A 76 -4.84 -1.05 4.84
N LEU A 77 -4.91 -0.56 3.60
CA LEU A 77 -4.88 0.86 3.28
C LEU A 77 -6.01 1.63 3.98
N ILE A 78 -7.23 1.09 3.94
CA ILE A 78 -8.38 1.67 4.65
C ILE A 78 -8.08 1.76 6.16
N LYS A 79 -7.64 0.65 6.76
CA LYS A 79 -7.33 0.58 8.20
C LYS A 79 -6.19 1.51 8.60
N ALA A 80 -5.19 1.69 7.74
CA ALA A 80 -4.07 2.59 7.95
C ALA A 80 -4.51 4.05 7.90
N CYS A 81 -5.32 4.44 6.90
CA CYS A 81 -5.88 5.78 6.78
C CYS A 81 -6.73 6.15 8.01
N ASP A 82 -7.64 5.25 8.42
CA ASP A 82 -8.46 5.42 9.62
C ASP A 82 -7.61 5.68 10.86
N ALA A 83 -6.53 4.90 11.04
CA ALA A 83 -5.69 4.99 12.23
C ALA A 83 -5.04 6.36 12.42
N ILE A 84 -4.70 7.05 11.32
CA ILE A 84 -4.04 8.37 11.35
C ILE A 84 -4.97 9.53 10.97
N ASN A 85 -6.26 9.25 10.84
CA ASN A 85 -7.32 10.17 10.39
C ASN A 85 -6.98 10.85 9.05
N LEU A 86 -6.51 10.06 8.08
CA LEU A 86 -6.21 10.52 6.72
C LEU A 86 -7.43 10.35 5.82
N SER A 87 -7.80 11.38 5.06
CA SER A 87 -8.97 11.32 4.18
C SER A 87 -8.80 10.27 3.08
N HIS A 88 -9.76 9.36 2.97
CA HIS A 88 -9.81 8.34 1.92
C HIS A 88 -10.00 8.95 0.52
N TYR A 89 -10.52 10.17 0.43
CA TYR A 89 -10.73 10.86 -0.85
C TYR A 89 -9.41 11.06 -1.62
N LEU A 90 -8.27 11.07 -0.92
CA LEU A 90 -6.93 11.12 -1.54
C LEU A 90 -6.62 9.90 -2.43
N PHE A 91 -7.34 8.79 -2.23
CA PHE A 91 -7.13 7.52 -2.95
C PHE A 91 -8.38 7.09 -3.72
N LEU A 92 -9.26 8.05 -4.06
CA LEU A 92 -10.49 7.76 -4.80
C LEU A 92 -10.21 7.11 -6.15
N ASP A 93 -9.13 7.50 -6.82
CA ASP A 93 -8.72 6.94 -8.11
C ASP A 93 -8.31 5.45 -8.00
N LEU A 94 -7.66 5.06 -6.91
CA LEU A 94 -7.39 3.65 -6.59
C LEU A 94 -8.70 2.90 -6.41
N TYR A 95 -9.63 3.40 -5.59
CA TYR A 95 -10.90 2.70 -5.33
C TYR A 95 -11.75 2.57 -6.60
N GLN A 96 -11.77 3.59 -7.45
CA GLN A 96 -12.48 3.56 -8.74
C GLN A 96 -11.85 2.58 -9.74
N THR A 97 -10.56 2.29 -9.64
CA THR A 97 -9.90 1.31 -10.52
C THR A 97 -10.37 -0.12 -10.24
N ILE A 98 -10.76 -0.41 -8.99
CA ILE A 98 -11.08 -1.76 -8.52
C ILE A 98 -12.56 -2.11 -8.73
N LEU A 99 -13.41 -1.10 -8.97
CA LEU A 99 -14.84 -1.23 -9.27
C LEU A 99 -15.08 -1.45 -10.76
#